data_AF-X1JSZ3-F1
#
_entry.id   AF-X1JSZ3-F1
#
_cell.length_a   1.000
_cell.length_b   1.000
_cell.length_c   1.000
_cell.angle_alpha   90.00
_cell.angle_beta   90.00
_cell.angle_gamma   90.00
#
_symmetry.space_group_name_H-M   'P 1'
#
loop_
_entity.id
_entity.type
_entity.pdbx_description
1 polymer ?
#
loop_
_entity_poly.entity_id
_entity_poly.type
_entity_poly.pdbx_seq_one_letter_code
_entity_poly.pdbx_strand_id
1 'polypeptide(L)'
;CLEQLPKYLKHERVVAMGEIGLDVGIEDEAKLFRAQLRIAKEHNLPIIVHTPIRLSPQAPTVIKQIVNVIKEENFNLDRVILDHAGENTLDFRLKSGAMAGLSVCHDKMPPEIAAEKVLKNPDKRDKLVINSELGGGSDGYFSIPRVIMAMRMLGLKREEIEKVTFENPKKFFNLPID
;
A
#
# COMPACT_ATOMS: atom_id res chain seq x y z
N CYS A 1 -18.37 -3.17 15.16
CA CYS A 1 -17.82 -2.60 13.90
C CYS A 1 -17.95 -3.54 12.71
N LEU A 2 -17.44 -4.78 12.76
CA LEU A 2 -17.46 -5.69 11.60
C LEU A 2 -18.86 -5.97 11.04
N GLU A 3 -19.88 -6.14 11.89
CA GLU A 3 -21.26 -6.39 11.45
C GLU A 3 -21.86 -5.25 10.61
N GLN A 4 -21.43 -4.01 10.86
CA GLN A 4 -21.94 -2.83 10.14
C GLN A 4 -21.14 -2.55 8.86
N LEU A 5 -19.89 -3.03 8.77
CA LEU A 5 -18.99 -2.75 7.65
C LEU A 5 -19.58 -3.14 6.28
N PRO A 6 -20.19 -4.33 6.10
CA PRO A 6 -20.84 -4.71 4.84
C PRO A 6 -21.89 -3.70 4.34
N LYS A 7 -22.57 -2.98 5.23
CA LYS A 7 -23.53 -1.94 4.83
C LYS A 7 -22.83 -0.74 4.20
N TYR A 8 -21.72 -0.28 4.78
CA TYR A 8 -20.94 0.84 4.24
C TYR A 8 -20.26 0.48 2.93
N LEU A 9 -19.76 -0.75 2.78
CA LEU A 9 -19.08 -1.22 1.57
C LEU A 9 -20.00 -1.27 0.33
N LYS A 10 -21.32 -1.18 0.49
CA LYS A 10 -22.28 -1.11 -0.63
C LYS A 10 -22.38 0.29 -1.26
N HIS A 11 -21.78 1.30 -0.63
CA HIS A 11 -21.84 2.67 -1.15
C HIS A 11 -21.04 2.78 -2.46
N GLU A 12 -21.61 3.40 -3.49
CA GLU A 12 -21.04 3.45 -4.85
C GLU A 12 -19.61 4.03 -4.94
N ARG A 13 -19.28 4.96 -4.03
CA ARG A 13 -17.95 5.56 -3.92
C ARG A 13 -16.87 4.66 -3.30
N VAL A 14 -17.23 3.47 -2.79
CA VAL A 14 -16.26 2.54 -2.20
C VAL A 14 -15.58 1.77 -3.32
N VAL A 15 -14.26 1.93 -3.43
CA VAL A 15 -13.42 1.28 -4.46
C VAL A 15 -12.46 0.25 -3.89
N ALA A 16 -12.26 0.25 -2.57
CA ALA A 16 -11.41 -0.68 -1.83
C ALA A 16 -11.84 -0.74 -0.37
N MET A 17 -11.38 -1.77 0.34
CA MET A 17 -11.52 -1.87 1.78
C MET A 17 -10.15 -1.70 2.45
N GLY A 18 -10.08 -0.80 3.43
CA GLY A 18 -8.87 -0.51 4.17
C GLY A 18 -9.08 0.65 5.16
N GLU A 19 -8.15 0.89 6.07
CA GLU A 19 -6.93 0.09 6.26
C GLU A 19 -7.16 -1.11 7.17
N ILE A 20 -6.55 -2.25 6.82
CA ILE A 20 -6.63 -3.51 7.58
C ILE A 20 -5.24 -4.17 7.65
N GLY A 21 -4.93 -4.98 8.63
CA GLY A 21 -3.61 -5.62 8.70
C GLY A 21 -3.13 -5.86 10.11
N LEU A 22 -1.80 -5.91 10.27
CA LEU A 22 -1.11 -6.17 11.53
C LEU A 22 -0.06 -5.07 11.74
N ASP A 23 0.08 -4.56 12.97
CA ASP A 23 1.11 -3.56 13.33
C ASP A 23 2.18 -4.13 14.28
N VAL A 24 1.77 -5.01 15.20
CA VAL A 24 2.72 -5.67 16.13
C VAL A 24 2.84 -7.18 15.91
N GLY A 25 1.90 -7.79 15.18
CA GLY A 25 1.91 -9.21 14.83
C GLY A 25 1.31 -10.12 15.90
N ILE A 26 0.36 -9.62 16.70
CA ILE A 26 -0.31 -10.43 17.71
C ILE A 26 -1.48 -11.24 17.12
N GLU A 27 -1.85 -12.30 17.81
CA GLU A 27 -2.89 -13.24 17.35
C GLU A 27 -4.26 -12.55 17.15
N ASP A 28 -4.60 -11.57 17.97
CA ASP A 28 -5.89 -10.88 17.84
C ASP A 28 -5.96 -9.97 16.62
N GLU A 29 -4.84 -9.35 16.21
CA GLU A 29 -4.74 -8.65 14.92
C GLU A 29 -4.93 -9.63 13.77
N ALA A 30 -4.29 -10.81 13.84
CA ALA A 30 -4.42 -11.83 12.80
C ALA A 30 -5.87 -12.35 12.68
N LYS A 31 -6.55 -12.60 13.80
CA LYS A 31 -7.98 -12.99 13.80
C LYS A 31 -8.86 -11.92 13.15
N LEU A 32 -8.66 -10.66 13.52
CA LEU A 32 -9.41 -9.54 12.95
C LEU A 32 -9.14 -9.38 11.45
N PHE A 33 -7.88 -9.47 11.05
CA PHE A 33 -7.47 -9.37 9.65
C PHE A 33 -8.09 -10.48 8.80
N ARG A 34 -8.12 -11.73 9.28
CA ARG A 34 -8.83 -12.83 8.59
C ARG A 34 -10.32 -12.53 8.39
N ALA A 35 -11.00 -12.04 9.43
CA ALA A 35 -12.41 -11.69 9.33
C ALA A 35 -12.64 -10.57 8.28
N GLN A 36 -11.77 -9.57 8.26
CA GLN A 36 -11.82 -8.50 7.26
C GLN A 36 -11.56 -9.03 5.85
N LEU A 37 -10.54 -9.87 5.63
CA LEU A 37 -10.27 -10.47 4.32
C LEU A 37 -11.47 -11.23 3.74
N ARG A 38 -12.22 -11.94 4.58
CA ARG A 38 -13.46 -12.63 4.17
C ARG A 38 -14.53 -11.63 3.72
N ILE A 39 -14.73 -10.55 4.48
CA ILE A 39 -15.66 -9.47 4.10
C ILE A 39 -15.24 -8.84 2.76
N ALA A 40 -13.96 -8.49 2.57
CA ALA A 40 -13.48 -7.92 1.30
C ALA A 40 -13.71 -8.86 0.11
N LYS A 41 -13.51 -10.17 0.33
CA LYS A 41 -13.75 -11.21 -0.68
C LYS A 41 -15.22 -11.30 -1.06
N GLU A 42 -16.12 -11.33 -0.08
CA GLU A 42 -17.58 -11.35 -0.31
C GLU A 42 -18.08 -10.12 -1.10
N HIS A 43 -17.44 -8.97 -0.88
CA HIS A 43 -17.76 -7.73 -1.58
C HIS A 43 -16.98 -7.53 -2.89
N ASN A 44 -16.12 -8.49 -3.26
CA ASN A 44 -15.25 -8.40 -4.44
C ASN A 44 -14.47 -7.07 -4.48
N LEU A 45 -13.93 -6.60 -3.35
CA LEU A 45 -13.15 -5.37 -3.25
C LEU A 45 -11.64 -5.67 -3.16
N PRO A 46 -10.76 -4.86 -3.79
CA PRO A 46 -9.34 -4.87 -3.47
C PRO A 46 -9.12 -4.30 -2.05
N ILE A 47 -7.94 -4.55 -1.49
CA ILE A 47 -7.60 -4.12 -0.12
C ILE A 47 -6.33 -3.30 -0.04
N ILE A 48 -6.31 -2.38 0.93
CA ILE A 48 -5.14 -1.64 1.36
C ILE A 48 -4.75 -2.16 2.73
N VAL A 49 -3.52 -2.68 2.84
CA VAL A 49 -3.05 -3.40 4.01
C VAL A 49 -2.02 -2.58 4.78
N HIS A 50 -2.35 -2.26 6.02
CA HIS A 50 -1.44 -1.71 7.02
C HIS A 50 -0.36 -2.72 7.34
N THR A 51 0.87 -2.25 7.37
CA THR A 51 2.02 -3.03 7.81
C THR A 51 2.86 -2.17 8.74
N PRO A 52 3.70 -2.76 9.62
CA PRO A 52 4.46 -1.94 10.54
C PRO A 52 5.37 -0.98 9.78
N ILE A 53 5.47 0.23 10.28
CA ILE A 53 6.09 1.36 9.59
C ILE A 53 7.59 1.13 9.34
N ARG A 54 8.17 1.88 8.39
CA ARG A 54 9.54 1.70 7.86
C ARG A 54 10.63 1.41 8.91
N LEU A 55 10.61 2.09 10.06
CA LEU A 55 11.63 1.96 11.11
C LEU A 55 11.23 1.01 12.25
N SER A 56 10.05 0.41 12.20
CA SER A 56 9.61 -0.57 13.18
C SER A 56 10.48 -1.84 13.09
N PRO A 57 11.14 -2.26 14.19
CA PRO A 57 12.04 -3.41 14.17
C PRO A 57 11.32 -4.72 13.79
N GLN A 58 10.02 -4.81 14.07
CA GLN A 58 9.19 -5.96 13.73
C GLN A 58 8.74 -6.02 12.26
N ALA A 59 8.91 -4.95 11.47
CA ALA A 59 8.37 -4.86 10.10
C ALA A 59 8.77 -6.04 9.20
N PRO A 60 10.03 -6.52 9.16
CA PRO A 60 10.43 -7.66 8.33
C PRO A 60 9.80 -9.00 8.74
N THR A 61 9.38 -9.13 10.01
CA THR A 61 8.74 -10.34 10.53
C THR A 61 7.25 -10.29 10.27
N VAL A 62 6.59 -9.19 10.63
CA VAL A 62 5.13 -9.04 10.52
C VAL A 62 4.67 -9.03 9.06
N ILE A 63 5.43 -8.43 8.13
CA ILE A 63 5.05 -8.46 6.70
C ILE A 63 4.95 -9.89 6.15
N LYS A 64 5.76 -10.83 6.67
CA LYS A 64 5.67 -12.25 6.29
C LYS A 64 4.42 -12.89 6.87
N GLN A 65 4.07 -12.57 8.12
CA GLN A 65 2.83 -13.03 8.75
C GLN A 65 1.62 -12.54 7.96
N ILE A 66 1.57 -11.25 7.60
CA ILE A 66 0.51 -10.66 6.78
C ILE A 66 0.33 -11.43 5.46
N VAL A 67 1.42 -11.64 4.71
CA VAL A 67 1.35 -12.37 3.43
C VAL A 67 0.91 -13.82 3.63
N ASN A 68 1.32 -14.48 4.71
CA ASN A 68 0.86 -15.83 5.03
C ASN A 68 -0.65 -15.86 5.32
N VAL A 69 -1.17 -14.93 6.12
CA VAL A 69 -2.61 -14.83 6.41
C VAL A 69 -3.41 -14.60 5.13
N ILE A 70 -2.94 -13.72 4.23
CA ILE A 70 -3.59 -13.47 2.93
C ILE A 70 -3.66 -14.76 2.09
N LYS A 71 -2.57 -15.52 2.04
CA LYS A 71 -2.51 -16.79 1.31
C LYS A 71 -3.42 -17.87 1.92
N GLU A 72 -3.43 -17.99 3.23
CA GLU A 72 -4.28 -18.95 3.96
C GLU A 72 -5.76 -18.66 3.77
N GLU A 73 -6.16 -17.38 3.74
CA GLU A 73 -7.53 -16.95 3.42
C GLU A 73 -7.82 -17.00 1.90
N ASN A 74 -6.89 -17.50 1.08
CA ASN A 74 -6.97 -17.60 -0.38
C ASN A 74 -7.36 -16.27 -1.04
N PHE A 75 -6.87 -15.13 -0.55
CA PHE A 75 -7.13 -13.82 -1.12
C PHE A 75 -6.10 -13.51 -2.22
N ASN A 76 -6.55 -12.99 -3.36
CA ASN A 76 -5.67 -12.75 -4.50
C ASN A 76 -4.69 -11.60 -4.21
N LEU A 77 -3.39 -11.90 -4.16
CA LEU A 77 -2.33 -10.93 -3.89
C LEU A 77 -2.27 -9.79 -4.94
N ASP A 78 -2.67 -10.02 -6.19
CA ASP A 78 -2.73 -8.95 -7.20
C ASP A 78 -3.76 -7.85 -6.85
N ARG A 79 -4.65 -8.10 -5.88
CA ARG A 79 -5.66 -7.16 -5.38
C ARG A 79 -5.31 -6.57 -4.02
N VAL A 80 -4.03 -6.60 -3.66
CA VAL A 80 -3.51 -6.13 -2.38
C VAL A 80 -2.48 -5.02 -2.61
N ILE A 81 -2.61 -3.92 -1.87
CA ILE A 81 -1.50 -2.99 -1.61
C ILE A 81 -0.95 -3.30 -0.22
N LEU A 82 0.32 -3.64 -0.13
CA LEU A 82 1.07 -3.73 1.13
C LEU A 82 1.70 -2.36 1.39
N ASP A 83 1.07 -1.54 2.23
CA ASP A 83 1.43 -0.13 2.41
C ASP A 83 2.54 0.08 3.46
N HIS A 84 3.11 1.28 3.52
CA HIS A 84 4.23 1.66 4.41
C HIS A 84 5.53 0.92 4.13
N ALA A 85 5.97 0.85 2.87
CA ALA A 85 7.20 0.15 2.52
C ALA A 85 8.41 0.79 3.19
N GLY A 86 9.32 -0.07 3.65
CA GLY A 86 10.65 0.31 4.11
C GLY A 86 11.72 -0.32 3.21
N GLU A 87 12.95 0.15 3.34
CA GLU A 87 14.09 -0.37 2.57
C GLU A 87 14.34 -1.85 2.84
N ASN A 88 14.06 -2.30 4.05
CA ASN A 88 14.22 -3.70 4.49
C ASN A 88 13.02 -4.60 4.15
N THR A 89 11.90 -4.05 3.68
CA THR A 89 10.69 -4.81 3.34
C THR A 89 10.30 -4.73 1.87
N LEU A 90 10.77 -3.74 1.12
CA LEU A 90 10.37 -3.50 -0.27
C LEU A 90 10.60 -4.72 -1.17
N ASP A 91 11.80 -5.33 -1.13
CA ASP A 91 12.14 -6.48 -1.97
C ASP A 91 11.21 -7.67 -1.74
N PHE A 92 10.81 -7.89 -0.48
CA PHE A 92 9.85 -8.94 -0.14
C PHE A 92 8.47 -8.63 -0.74
N ARG A 93 8.00 -7.38 -0.61
CA ARG A 93 6.70 -6.96 -1.16
C ARG A 93 6.65 -7.10 -2.66
N LEU A 94 7.68 -6.65 -3.37
CA LEU A 94 7.78 -6.76 -4.84
C LEU A 94 7.82 -8.22 -5.33
N LYS A 95 8.30 -9.16 -4.51
CA LYS A 95 8.29 -10.60 -4.80
C LYS A 95 6.98 -11.30 -4.40
N SER A 96 6.12 -10.64 -3.62
CA SER A 96 4.88 -11.25 -3.10
C SER A 96 3.79 -11.39 -4.16
N GLY A 97 3.82 -10.57 -5.21
CA GLY A 97 2.73 -10.43 -6.20
C GLY A 97 1.78 -9.26 -5.89
N ALA A 98 1.78 -8.76 -4.66
CA ALA A 98 1.06 -7.54 -4.30
C ALA A 98 1.73 -6.27 -4.85
N MET A 99 1.00 -5.16 -4.81
CA MET A 99 1.61 -3.83 -4.96
C MET A 99 2.30 -3.43 -3.66
N ALA A 100 3.41 -2.71 -3.77
CA ALA A 100 4.08 -2.08 -2.64
C ALA A 100 3.71 -0.58 -2.59
N GLY A 101 3.08 -0.17 -1.49
CA GLY A 101 2.79 1.22 -1.20
C GLY A 101 4.01 1.92 -0.59
N LEU A 102 4.48 2.98 -1.24
CA LEU A 102 5.51 3.89 -0.73
C LEU A 102 4.80 5.09 -0.09
N SER A 103 4.50 4.99 1.21
CA SER A 103 3.93 6.10 1.98
C SER A 103 5.01 7.13 2.30
N VAL A 104 4.78 8.37 1.86
CA VAL A 104 5.72 9.47 2.01
C VAL A 104 5.12 10.52 2.95
N CYS A 105 5.59 10.53 4.18
CA CYS A 105 5.27 11.53 5.20
C CYS A 105 6.37 11.54 6.28
N HIS A 106 6.20 12.36 7.31
CA HIS A 106 7.26 12.69 8.26
C HIS A 106 7.89 11.47 8.96
N ASP A 107 7.08 10.51 9.41
CA ASP A 107 7.53 9.34 10.17
C ASP A 107 7.74 8.07 9.30
N LYS A 108 7.53 8.18 7.98
CA LYS A 108 7.64 7.07 7.02
C LYS A 108 8.84 7.23 6.08
N MET A 109 8.60 7.20 4.77
CA MET A 109 9.65 7.29 3.77
C MET A 109 9.89 8.75 3.36
N PRO A 110 11.14 9.24 3.37
CA PRO A 110 11.48 10.52 2.77
C PRO A 110 11.25 10.53 1.24
N PRO A 111 10.90 11.68 0.63
CA PRO A 111 10.64 11.77 -0.80
C PRO A 111 11.78 11.28 -1.70
N GLU A 112 13.02 11.58 -1.33
CA GLU A 112 14.23 11.24 -2.08
C GLU A 112 14.46 9.73 -2.07
N ILE A 113 14.20 9.08 -0.93
CA ILE A 113 14.29 7.63 -0.80
C ILE A 113 13.23 6.95 -1.66
N ALA A 114 11.99 7.44 -1.66
CA ALA A 114 10.93 6.91 -2.52
C ALA A 114 11.32 7.02 -4.01
N ALA A 115 11.84 8.19 -4.42
CA ALA A 115 12.31 8.40 -5.78
C ALA A 115 13.45 7.45 -6.16
N GLU A 116 14.42 7.23 -5.28
CA GLU A 116 15.48 6.24 -5.49
C GLU A 116 14.94 4.81 -5.64
N LYS A 117 13.93 4.42 -4.86
CA LYS A 117 13.32 3.09 -4.98
C LYS A 117 12.65 2.90 -6.33
N VAL A 118 11.98 3.92 -6.86
CA VAL A 118 11.39 3.89 -8.21
C VAL A 118 12.48 3.84 -9.29
N LEU A 119 13.57 4.60 -9.12
CA LEU A 119 14.71 4.60 -10.05
C LEU A 119 15.37 3.21 -10.13
N LYS A 120 15.65 2.61 -8.97
CA LYS A 120 16.40 1.35 -8.84
C LYS A 120 15.61 0.09 -9.22
N ASN A 121 14.29 0.19 -9.40
CA ASN A 121 13.40 -0.95 -9.71
C ASN A 121 12.60 -0.73 -11.01
N PRO A 122 13.26 -0.51 -12.17
CA PRO A 122 12.57 -0.16 -13.41
C PRO A 122 11.60 -1.25 -13.89
N ASP A 123 11.92 -2.53 -13.68
CA ASP A 123 11.13 -3.71 -14.05
C ASP A 123 9.96 -3.99 -13.09
N LYS A 124 9.88 -3.27 -11.97
CA LYS A 124 8.84 -3.44 -10.94
C LYS A 124 7.96 -2.22 -10.75
N ARG A 125 8.10 -1.19 -11.59
CA ARG A 125 7.30 0.04 -11.44
C ARG A 125 5.80 -0.23 -11.53
N ASP A 126 5.34 -1.21 -12.30
CA ASP A 126 3.93 -1.65 -12.34
C ASP A 126 3.38 -2.18 -10.99
N LYS A 127 4.27 -2.49 -10.03
CA LYS A 127 3.93 -2.96 -8.68
C LYS A 127 4.20 -1.92 -7.60
N LEU A 128 4.48 -0.66 -7.96
CA LEU A 128 4.71 0.44 -7.02
C LEU A 128 3.56 1.44 -7.05
N VAL A 129 3.15 1.93 -5.88
CA VAL A 129 2.22 3.06 -5.74
C VAL A 129 2.80 4.03 -4.72
N ILE A 130 2.72 5.33 -4.98
CA ILE A 130 3.15 6.37 -4.04
C ILE A 130 1.92 7.02 -3.41
N ASN A 131 1.89 7.13 -2.08
CA ASN A 131 0.83 7.81 -1.35
C ASN A 131 1.43 8.72 -0.25
N SER A 132 0.61 9.63 0.29
CA SER A 132 1.06 10.62 1.27
C SER A 132 0.70 10.30 2.70
N GLU A 133 -0.15 9.28 2.95
CA GLU A 133 -0.71 8.98 4.28
C GLU A 133 -1.21 10.24 5.02
N LEU A 134 -1.86 11.14 4.27
CA LEU A 134 -2.29 12.43 4.81
C LEU A 134 -3.44 12.21 5.80
N GLY A 135 -3.15 12.32 7.09
CA GLY A 135 -4.12 12.13 8.16
C GLY A 135 -3.53 12.29 9.57
N GLY A 136 -2.25 11.97 9.76
CA GLY A 136 -1.51 12.18 11.02
C GLY A 136 -0.80 13.53 11.05
N GLY A 137 -1.43 14.57 11.62
CA GLY A 137 -0.82 15.90 11.78
C GLY A 137 -0.93 16.82 10.57
N SER A 138 -0.30 18.01 10.65
CA SER A 138 -0.33 19.05 9.61
C SER A 138 0.59 18.80 8.41
N ASP A 139 1.17 17.60 8.31
CA ASP A 139 2.22 17.27 7.35
C ASP A 139 1.69 16.32 6.25
N GLY A 140 2.28 16.40 5.07
CA GLY A 140 1.98 15.48 3.95
C GLY A 140 1.37 16.14 2.71
N TYR A 141 0.88 17.38 2.81
CA TYR A 141 0.25 18.12 1.69
C TYR A 141 1.13 18.16 0.42
N PHE A 142 2.43 18.32 0.59
CA PHE A 142 3.40 18.39 -0.52
C PHE A 142 4.19 17.11 -0.72
N SER A 143 3.84 16.00 -0.05
CA SER A 143 4.60 14.75 -0.18
C SER A 143 4.65 14.24 -1.62
N ILE A 144 3.51 14.12 -2.30
CA ILE A 144 3.48 13.64 -3.69
C ILE A 144 4.24 14.59 -4.63
N PRO A 145 4.01 15.93 -4.63
CA PRO A 145 4.81 16.86 -5.42
C PRO A 145 6.32 16.77 -5.17
N ARG A 146 6.74 16.60 -3.90
CA ARG A 146 8.16 16.46 -3.54
C ARG A 146 8.77 15.19 -4.13
N VAL A 147 8.05 14.06 -4.09
CA VAL A 147 8.56 12.80 -4.68
C VAL A 147 8.65 12.91 -6.19
N ILE A 148 7.66 13.54 -6.84
CA ILE A 148 7.70 13.83 -8.29
C ILE A 148 8.93 14.68 -8.62
N MET A 149 9.19 15.74 -7.87
CA MET A 149 10.38 16.58 -8.08
C MET A 149 11.68 15.78 -7.89
N ALA A 150 11.77 14.99 -6.82
CA ALA A 150 12.94 14.15 -6.57
C ALA A 150 13.18 13.14 -7.71
N MET A 151 12.13 12.49 -8.23
CA MET A 151 12.25 11.60 -9.39
C MET A 151 12.71 12.32 -10.65
N ARG A 152 12.23 13.55 -10.90
CA ARG A 152 12.69 14.38 -12.02
C ARG A 152 14.16 14.75 -11.88
N MET A 153 14.61 15.10 -10.67
CA MET A 153 16.02 15.40 -10.39
C MET A 153 16.94 14.18 -10.56
N LEU A 154 16.40 12.97 -10.35
CA LEU A 154 17.08 11.71 -10.65
C LEU A 154 17.03 11.30 -12.14
N GLY A 155 16.39 12.10 -12.99
CA GLY A 155 16.34 11.86 -14.44
C GLY A 155 15.26 10.87 -14.89
N LEU A 156 14.29 10.50 -14.04
CA LEU A 156 13.15 9.71 -14.50
C LEU A 156 12.31 10.52 -15.50
N LYS A 157 11.85 9.83 -16.53
CA LYS A 157 10.94 10.37 -17.54
C LYS A 157 9.55 10.56 -16.94
N ARG A 158 8.79 11.45 -17.56
CA ARG A 158 7.43 11.79 -17.11
C ARG A 158 6.53 10.57 -17.02
N GLU A 159 6.59 9.68 -18.01
CA GLU A 159 5.74 8.49 -18.09
C GLU A 159 6.08 7.49 -16.97
N GLU A 160 7.35 7.39 -16.59
CA GLU A 160 7.81 6.53 -15.48
C GLU A 160 7.34 7.06 -14.12
N ILE A 161 7.26 8.39 -13.99
CA ILE A 161 6.76 9.07 -12.80
C ILE A 161 5.24 8.91 -12.70
N GLU A 162 4.51 9.25 -13.75
CA GLU A 162 3.06 9.13 -13.83
C GLU A 162 2.60 7.68 -13.64
N LYS A 163 3.44 6.71 -14.02
CA LYS A 163 3.19 5.29 -13.77
C LYS A 163 2.86 5.01 -12.31
N VAL A 164 3.73 5.44 -11.40
CA VAL A 164 3.67 5.09 -9.97
C VAL A 164 2.83 6.07 -9.14
N THR A 165 2.63 7.29 -9.63
CA THR A 165 1.83 8.32 -8.94
C THR A 165 0.38 8.40 -9.42
N PHE A 166 0.06 7.88 -10.61
CA PHE A 166 -1.26 8.03 -11.22
C PHE A 166 -1.77 6.75 -11.89
N GLU A 167 -1.07 6.21 -12.89
CA GLU A 167 -1.61 5.10 -13.69
C GLU A 167 -1.88 3.84 -12.85
N ASN A 168 -0.91 3.46 -12.02
CA ASN A 168 -0.98 2.29 -11.16
C ASN A 168 -2.14 2.37 -10.15
N PRO A 169 -2.26 3.42 -9.31
CA PRO A 169 -3.41 3.53 -8.40
C PRO A 169 -4.74 3.64 -9.16
N LYS A 170 -4.80 4.40 -10.27
CA LYS A 170 -6.00 4.49 -11.12
C LYS A 170 -6.45 3.10 -11.59
N LYS A 171 -5.53 2.29 -12.11
CA LYS A 171 -5.79 0.93 -12.59
C LYS A 171 -6.17 -0.02 -11.45
N PHE A 172 -5.45 0.03 -10.33
CA PHE A 172 -5.69 -0.87 -9.19
C PHE A 172 -7.07 -0.68 -8.57
N PHE A 173 -7.48 0.58 -8.38
CA PHE A 173 -8.79 0.93 -7.80
C PHE A 173 -9.90 1.06 -8.86
N ASN A 174 -9.59 0.90 -10.15
CA ASN A 174 -10.52 1.09 -11.26
C ASN A 174 -11.24 2.46 -11.20
N LEU A 175 -10.48 3.54 -11.02
CA LEU A 175 -11.04 4.88 -10.82
C LEU A 175 -11.59 5.46 -12.14
N PRO A 176 -12.80 6.07 -12.13
CA PRO A 176 -13.42 6.67 -13.30
C PRO A 176 -12.92 8.10 -13.54
N ILE A 177 -11.61 8.26 -13.71
CA ILE A 177 -10.96 9.56 -13.95
C ILE A 177 -10.09 9.44 -15.19
N ASP A 178 -10.02 10.47 -16.02
CA ASP A 178 -9.19 10.49 -17.24
C ASP A 178 -7.76 10.94 -16.93
#